data_AF-A0A7W8LRF6-F1
#
_entry.id   AF-A0A7W8LRF6-F1
#
_cell.length_a   1.000
_cell.length_b   1.000
_cell.length_c   1.000
_cell.angle_alpha   90.00
_cell.angle_beta   90.00
_cell.angle_gamma   90.00
#
_symmetry.space_group_name_H-M   'P 1'
#
loop_
_entity.id
_entity.type
_entity.pdbx_description
1 polymer ?
#
loop_
_entity_poly.entity_id
_entity_poly.type
_entity_poly.pdbx_seq_one_letter_code
_entity_poly.pdbx_strand_id
1 'polypeptide(L)'
;MKPHVILLSSILLCGGAGSGASAQSDPFQRAAPAQTRPSLRGPAVAPQAAAPAPAASLNSLTGVSSAAFGSPRSSSDGSQTRVVFDLPTGVTYTLTPTFGGLRLDVRGARVLPAVTSRLGASVSEYRAGGGSVTLVTPFPLSLTEGWRASEATLASGTRVLIVEFGPTLSGGASASLRALVRTLSTPSVAAAPAAPRVAASAAPSAPAPAAPALAGDHLPPGDTVAPAARGTLPPPAPALPGQDTNKPSALAGRAAGPAQGAAPLGAPRVGKNPGLTRLVLDLPPGASYRLVPGGIGLRVELSGVTASALNAQNVSPEVRGWRYEPTATGVNVTLLTGTPLTERSGWRALLVPPLEGSRLSRLAIDLSPALADLTPLTARERTLAAVPPTPVTRGTAILAFSANLVQPRVVIDPGHGGKDPGAVAAVTEKQVNLDVALRVRNLLKAAGVDAVLTRDSDRELHPSKNTDLELRAGMGTPGTQLFVSIHVNAMDASTALRGYGVETWWNPNHPLSSTLAGLLQKNMVETTGAFSRGLRSNRSLAVLRNSRIPAALVEIGYASHPVDGLNLKDANYLDRVALGIAQGIREALVSGVTASSLLGDAAK
;
A
#
# COMPACT_ATOMS: atom_id res chain seq x y z
N MET A 1 56.59 -18.76 -11.10
CA MET A 1 57.34 -17.71 -11.81
C MET A 1 56.34 -16.73 -12.41
N LYS A 2 56.33 -15.49 -11.91
CA LYS A 2 55.71 -14.28 -12.49
C LYS A 2 56.84 -13.52 -13.24
N PRO A 3 56.62 -12.34 -13.86
CA PRO A 3 55.56 -11.84 -14.76
C PRO A 3 56.16 -11.05 -15.96
N HIS A 4 55.38 -10.53 -16.91
CA HIS A 4 55.67 -9.28 -17.66
C HIS A 4 54.32 -8.66 -18.14
N VAL A 5 53.86 -7.50 -17.63
CA VAL A 5 54.25 -6.08 -17.87
C VAL A 5 53.70 -5.58 -19.23
N ILE A 6 52.54 -4.90 -19.23
CA ILE A 6 52.31 -3.43 -19.29
C ILE A 6 52.96 -2.75 -20.51
N LEU A 7 52.12 -2.15 -21.37
CA LEU A 7 52.45 -0.89 -22.04
C LEU A 7 51.24 0.05 -22.05
N LEU A 8 51.39 1.21 -21.42
CA LEU A 8 50.63 2.43 -21.66
C LEU A 8 51.06 3.04 -23.00
N SER A 9 50.14 3.70 -23.71
CA SER A 9 50.46 4.96 -24.41
C SER A 9 49.19 5.76 -24.66
N SER A 10 49.18 6.95 -24.06
CA SER A 10 48.25 8.05 -24.28
C SER A 10 48.80 8.93 -25.40
N ILE A 11 48.00 9.26 -26.42
CA ILE A 11 48.20 10.45 -27.25
C ILE A 11 46.85 11.17 -27.37
N LEU A 12 46.83 12.38 -26.79
CA LEU A 12 45.87 13.44 -27.07
C LEU A 12 46.03 13.89 -28.54
N LEU A 13 44.93 14.06 -29.27
CA LEU A 13 44.79 15.18 -30.21
C LEU A 13 43.31 15.57 -30.31
N CYS A 14 43.07 16.88 -30.19
CA CYS A 14 41.78 17.54 -30.21
C CYS A 14 41.12 17.53 -31.59
N GLY A 15 39.78 17.53 -31.61
CA GLY A 15 38.99 18.15 -32.67
C GLY A 15 37.78 17.34 -33.15
N GLY A 16 36.59 17.94 -33.06
CA GLY A 16 35.51 17.66 -34.01
C GLY A 16 34.28 16.95 -33.45
N ALA A 17 33.26 17.76 -33.17
CA ALA A 17 31.86 17.47 -32.89
C ALA A 17 31.21 16.27 -33.62
N GLY A 18 30.28 15.60 -32.93
CA GLY A 18 29.34 14.65 -33.52
C GLY A 18 28.45 13.95 -32.48
N SER A 19 27.48 14.66 -31.91
CA SER A 19 26.46 14.11 -31.00
C SER A 19 25.34 13.39 -31.76
N GLY A 20 24.98 12.19 -31.31
CA GLY A 20 23.86 11.40 -31.83
C GLY A 20 23.08 10.72 -30.69
N ALA A 21 22.55 11.51 -29.76
CA ALA A 21 21.54 11.05 -28.80
C ALA A 21 20.17 11.54 -29.27
N SER A 22 19.26 10.61 -29.55
CA SER A 22 17.87 10.89 -29.88
C SER A 22 17.11 11.38 -28.64
N ALA A 23 17.06 12.70 -28.47
CA ALA A 23 16.17 13.36 -27.53
C ALA A 23 14.76 13.44 -28.13
N GLN A 24 13.78 12.88 -27.41
CA GLN A 24 12.36 13.10 -27.64
C GLN A 24 12.02 14.57 -27.31
N SER A 25 11.44 15.29 -28.27
CA SER A 25 11.19 16.73 -28.22
C SER A 25 10.03 17.12 -27.27
N ASP A 26 10.27 18.16 -26.47
CA ASP A 26 9.29 18.90 -25.67
C ASP A 26 8.32 19.70 -26.57
N PRO A 27 6.99 19.52 -26.47
CA PRO A 27 6.01 20.20 -27.32
C PRO A 27 5.69 21.66 -26.92
N PHE A 28 6.43 22.31 -26.01
CA PHE A 28 6.11 23.67 -25.53
C PHE A 28 7.15 24.78 -25.76
N GLN A 29 8.17 24.60 -26.61
CA GLN A 29 8.99 25.74 -27.05
C GLN A 29 8.41 26.38 -28.32
N ARG A 30 7.78 27.56 -28.18
CA ARG A 30 7.66 28.53 -29.30
C ARG A 30 8.64 29.68 -29.09
N ALA A 31 9.43 29.92 -30.13
CA ALA A 31 10.34 31.03 -30.30
C ALA A 31 9.61 32.38 -30.21
N ALA A 32 10.28 33.37 -29.62
CA ALA A 32 9.84 34.75 -29.57
C ALA A 32 9.80 35.37 -30.98
N PRO A 33 8.73 36.08 -31.37
CA PRO A 33 8.77 36.92 -32.57
C PRO A 33 9.33 38.31 -32.27
N ALA A 34 10.15 38.78 -33.20
CA ALA A 34 10.73 40.11 -33.25
C ALA A 34 9.66 41.21 -33.42
N GLN A 35 9.94 42.37 -32.84
CA GLN A 35 9.13 43.58 -32.94
C GLN A 35 9.12 44.16 -34.36
N THR A 36 7.94 44.49 -34.89
CA THR A 36 7.75 45.46 -35.97
C THR A 36 6.59 46.42 -35.65
N ARG A 37 6.77 47.69 -36.03
CA ARG A 37 5.98 48.89 -35.70
C ARG A 37 4.63 48.99 -36.46
N PRO A 38 3.70 49.88 -36.05
CA PRO A 38 2.30 49.90 -36.49
C PRO A 38 2.04 50.79 -37.72
N SER A 39 0.96 50.49 -38.46
CA SER A 39 0.30 51.36 -39.45
C SER A 39 -1.19 50.97 -39.51
N LEU A 40 -2.13 51.81 -39.07
CA LEU A 40 -2.85 52.94 -39.70
C LEU A 40 -4.27 52.55 -40.18
N ARG A 41 -5.21 53.47 -39.87
CA ARG A 41 -6.69 53.48 -40.00
C ARG A 41 -7.30 53.04 -41.36
N GLY A 42 -8.53 52.53 -41.29
CA GLY A 42 -9.58 52.63 -42.33
C GLY A 42 -11.00 52.36 -41.76
N PRO A 43 -12.09 53.03 -42.22
CA PRO A 43 -13.37 53.12 -41.49
C PRO A 43 -14.52 52.22 -42.00
N ALA A 44 -15.45 51.98 -41.06
CA ALA A 44 -16.92 51.76 -41.14
C ALA A 44 -17.60 51.14 -42.38
N VAL A 45 -18.37 50.06 -42.15
CA VAL A 45 -19.69 49.80 -42.77
C VAL A 45 -20.60 49.08 -41.74
N ALA A 46 -21.84 49.54 -41.61
CA ALA A 46 -23.00 48.89 -40.99
C ALA A 46 -24.20 49.02 -41.98
N PRO A 47 -25.41 48.45 -41.77
CA PRO A 47 -25.90 47.41 -40.85
C PRO A 47 -26.78 46.33 -41.55
N GLN A 48 -27.12 45.22 -40.88
CA GLN A 48 -28.42 44.55 -41.13
C GLN A 48 -28.95 43.80 -39.89
N ALA A 49 -30.23 44.09 -39.59
CA ALA A 49 -31.15 43.64 -38.53
C ALA A 49 -31.62 42.18 -38.71
N ALA A 50 -32.37 41.48 -37.84
CA ALA A 50 -32.78 41.47 -36.42
C ALA A 50 -33.49 40.10 -36.23
N ALA A 51 -33.41 39.41 -35.07
CA ALA A 51 -34.48 39.25 -34.06
C ALA A 51 -34.24 37.93 -33.26
N PRO A 52 -34.95 37.65 -32.14
CA PRO A 52 -35.37 38.50 -31.02
C PRO A 52 -34.76 38.01 -29.68
N ALA A 53 -34.82 38.86 -28.65
CA ALA A 53 -34.60 38.44 -27.26
C ALA A 53 -35.78 37.60 -26.75
N PRO A 54 -35.56 36.72 -25.76
CA PRO A 54 -36.41 36.84 -24.59
C PRO A 54 -35.68 36.72 -23.24
N ALA A 55 -36.36 37.34 -22.26
CA ALA A 55 -36.34 37.10 -20.83
C ALA A 55 -35.11 37.58 -20.04
N ALA A 56 -35.33 38.72 -19.36
CA ALA A 56 -34.57 39.19 -18.22
C ALA A 56 -34.31 38.05 -17.22
N SER A 57 -33.04 37.80 -16.91
CA SER A 57 -32.67 36.95 -15.78
C SER A 57 -32.76 37.74 -14.48
N LEU A 58 -33.44 37.15 -13.50
CA LEU A 58 -33.71 37.60 -12.13
C LEU A 58 -32.44 37.79 -11.26
N ASN A 59 -31.36 38.34 -11.80
CA ASN A 59 -30.06 38.42 -11.11
C ASN A 59 -29.81 39.72 -10.33
N SER A 60 -30.80 40.61 -10.19
CA SER A 60 -30.60 41.90 -9.53
C SER A 60 -31.19 42.03 -8.12
N LEU A 61 -31.42 40.92 -7.39
CA LEU A 61 -32.10 40.98 -6.09
C LEU A 61 -31.43 40.24 -4.90
N THR A 62 -30.17 39.77 -4.98
CA THR A 62 -29.54 39.13 -3.80
C THR A 62 -28.07 39.47 -3.50
N GLY A 63 -27.34 40.21 -4.34
CA GLY A 63 -25.96 40.61 -4.01
C GLY A 63 -24.96 39.46 -3.78
N VAL A 64 -25.30 38.22 -4.15
CA VAL A 64 -24.39 37.07 -4.11
C VAL A 64 -23.87 36.81 -5.53
N SER A 65 -22.56 36.84 -5.71
CA SER A 65 -21.94 36.51 -6.99
C SER A 65 -22.38 35.11 -7.45
N SER A 66 -22.67 34.94 -8.75
CA SER A 66 -23.00 33.64 -9.37
C SER A 66 -21.76 32.75 -9.56
N ALA A 67 -20.61 33.10 -8.99
CA ALA A 67 -19.37 32.37 -9.19
C ALA A 67 -19.43 30.97 -8.57
N ALA A 68 -19.05 29.97 -9.34
CA ALA A 68 -18.88 28.59 -8.89
C ALA A 68 -17.40 28.31 -8.59
N PHE A 69 -17.15 27.45 -7.59
CA PHE A 69 -15.81 27.00 -7.21
C PHE A 69 -15.81 25.47 -7.07
N GLY A 70 -14.70 24.82 -7.43
CA GLY A 70 -14.51 23.38 -7.20
C GLY A 70 -14.27 22.51 -8.44
N SER A 71 -13.82 23.08 -9.56
CA SER A 71 -13.38 22.31 -10.73
C SER A 71 -11.88 22.50 -10.96
N PRO A 72 -11.00 21.88 -10.13
CA PRO A 72 -9.57 22.07 -10.26
C PRO A 72 -9.02 21.39 -11.52
N ARG A 73 -7.91 21.92 -12.03
CA ARG A 73 -7.02 21.22 -12.96
C ARG A 73 -5.94 20.52 -12.15
N SER A 74 -5.54 19.30 -12.54
CA SER A 74 -4.43 18.60 -11.89
C SER A 74 -3.43 18.02 -12.89
N SER A 75 -2.18 17.88 -12.44
CA SER A 75 -1.12 17.13 -13.13
C SER A 75 -0.28 16.36 -12.11
N SER A 76 0.33 15.25 -12.51
CA SER A 76 1.17 14.43 -11.64
C SER A 76 2.31 13.79 -12.42
N ASP A 77 3.50 13.73 -11.82
CA ASP A 77 4.70 13.09 -12.38
C ASP A 77 5.01 11.73 -11.76
N GLY A 78 4.08 11.17 -10.97
CA GLY A 78 4.26 9.93 -10.22
C GLY A 78 4.80 10.11 -8.79
N SER A 79 5.43 11.26 -8.48
CA SER A 79 5.97 11.58 -7.15
C SER A 79 5.32 12.81 -6.51
N GLN A 80 4.87 13.76 -7.33
CA GLN A 80 4.19 14.98 -6.94
C GLN A 80 2.87 15.12 -7.69
N THR A 81 1.93 15.85 -7.10
CA THR A 81 0.65 16.22 -7.72
C THR A 81 0.44 17.71 -7.56
N ARG A 82 0.27 18.41 -8.68
CA ARG A 82 -0.11 19.82 -8.72
C ARG A 82 -1.61 19.92 -8.95
N VAL A 83 -2.26 20.77 -8.17
CA VAL A 83 -3.70 21.07 -8.24
C VAL A 83 -3.86 22.59 -8.37
N VAL A 84 -4.61 23.04 -9.36
CA VAL A 84 -4.80 24.47 -9.68
C VAL A 84 -6.29 24.79 -9.63
N PHE A 85 -6.64 25.79 -8.82
CA PHE A 85 -8.00 26.34 -8.73
C PHE A 85 -8.03 27.73 -9.37
N ASP A 86 -9.04 27.99 -10.20
CA ASP A 86 -9.35 29.35 -10.62
C ASP A 86 -10.02 30.10 -9.46
N LEU A 87 -9.65 31.37 -9.28
CA LEU A 87 -10.18 32.27 -8.26
C LEU A 87 -10.99 33.38 -8.94
N PRO A 88 -12.30 33.19 -9.14
CA PRO A 88 -13.18 34.24 -9.63
C PRO A 88 -13.10 35.51 -8.77
N THR A 89 -13.44 36.65 -9.36
CA THR A 89 -13.47 37.94 -8.65
C THR A 89 -14.38 37.85 -7.41
N GLY A 90 -13.85 38.26 -6.26
CA GLY A 90 -14.57 38.23 -4.98
C GLY A 90 -14.45 36.90 -4.21
N VAL A 91 -13.81 35.87 -4.76
CA VAL A 91 -13.55 34.62 -4.04
C VAL A 91 -12.37 34.76 -3.09
N THR A 92 -12.57 34.33 -1.86
CA THR A 92 -11.54 34.24 -0.81
C THR A 92 -11.55 32.85 -0.20
N TYR A 93 -10.44 32.45 0.41
CA TYR A 93 -10.32 31.14 1.02
C TYR A 93 -9.36 31.14 2.21
N THR A 94 -9.50 30.14 3.09
CA THR A 94 -8.47 29.78 4.08
C THR A 94 -7.94 28.38 3.81
N LEU A 95 -6.67 28.17 4.14
CA LEU A 95 -5.98 26.89 3.98
C LEU A 95 -5.78 26.24 5.35
N THR A 96 -6.28 25.04 5.54
CA THR A 96 -6.06 24.26 6.76
C THR A 96 -5.36 22.97 6.39
N PRO A 97 -4.02 22.91 6.50
CA PRO A 97 -3.33 21.63 6.36
C PRO A 97 -3.78 20.72 7.49
N THR A 98 -4.13 19.49 7.13
CA THR A 98 -4.58 18.46 8.04
C THR A 98 -3.73 17.21 7.85
N PHE A 99 -3.83 16.30 8.82
CA PHE A 99 -3.17 15.01 8.73
C PHE A 99 -3.63 14.19 7.50
N GLY A 100 -4.86 14.40 7.01
CA GLY A 100 -5.41 13.68 5.86
C GLY A 100 -5.26 14.42 4.52
N GLY A 101 -4.57 15.56 4.49
CA GLY A 101 -4.45 16.41 3.31
C GLY A 101 -4.85 17.86 3.58
N LEU A 102 -5.32 18.61 2.58
CA LEU A 102 -5.56 20.05 2.69
C LEU A 102 -7.05 20.38 2.60
N ARG A 103 -7.57 21.13 3.57
CA ARG A 103 -8.90 21.72 3.51
C ARG A 103 -8.82 23.19 3.07
N LEU A 104 -9.72 23.57 2.17
CA LEU A 104 -9.95 24.94 1.74
C LEU A 104 -11.37 25.31 2.17
N ASP A 105 -11.53 26.32 3.03
CA ASP A 105 -12.84 26.92 3.28
C ASP A 105 -13.00 28.14 2.37
N VAL A 106 -14.06 28.14 1.56
CA VAL A 106 -14.23 29.07 0.44
C VAL A 106 -15.38 30.02 0.74
N ARG A 107 -15.16 31.32 0.48
CA ARG A 107 -16.17 32.36 0.60
C ARG A 107 -16.26 33.17 -0.70
N GLY A 108 -17.44 33.71 -0.97
CA GLY A 108 -17.69 34.53 -2.17
C GLY A 108 -18.00 33.73 -3.45
N ALA A 109 -18.07 32.40 -3.38
CA ALA A 109 -18.53 31.52 -4.45
C ALA A 109 -19.31 30.32 -3.91
N ARG A 110 -20.16 29.73 -4.76
CA ARG A 110 -20.83 28.46 -4.49
C ARG A 110 -19.87 27.31 -4.78
N VAL A 111 -19.53 26.52 -3.76
CA VAL A 111 -18.78 25.28 -3.95
C VAL A 111 -19.73 24.18 -4.44
N LEU A 112 -19.56 23.74 -5.68
CA LEU A 112 -20.40 22.70 -6.25
C LEU A 112 -20.04 21.33 -5.65
N PRO A 113 -21.02 20.49 -5.27
CA PRO A 113 -20.76 19.15 -4.78
C PRO A 113 -20.03 18.30 -5.83
N ALA A 114 -18.88 17.74 -5.49
CA ALA A 114 -18.13 16.86 -6.36
C ALA A 114 -17.26 15.90 -5.52
N VAL A 115 -17.12 14.66 -5.98
CA VAL A 115 -16.16 13.70 -5.44
C VAL A 115 -15.42 13.07 -6.61
N THR A 116 -14.10 13.23 -6.62
CA THR A 116 -13.24 12.62 -7.65
C THR A 116 -12.25 11.71 -6.96
N SER A 117 -12.31 10.42 -7.28
CA SER A 117 -11.28 9.46 -6.88
C SER A 117 -9.99 9.77 -7.64
N ARG A 118 -8.93 10.10 -6.88
CA ARG A 118 -7.54 10.24 -7.34
C ARG A 118 -7.29 11.34 -8.40
N LEU A 119 -6.85 12.51 -7.94
CA LEU A 119 -6.38 13.60 -8.84
C LEU A 119 -4.93 13.42 -9.31
N GLY A 120 -4.16 12.56 -8.63
CA GLY A 120 -2.76 12.26 -8.97
C GLY A 120 -2.14 11.28 -7.96
N ALA A 121 -0.84 10.99 -8.10
CA ALA A 121 -0.13 10.05 -7.22
C ALA A 121 -0.10 10.50 -5.75
N SER A 122 -0.13 11.81 -5.52
CA SER A 122 -0.01 12.45 -4.20
C SER A 122 -1.32 13.06 -3.70
N VAL A 123 -2.41 12.95 -4.46
CA VAL A 123 -3.77 13.36 -4.05
C VAL A 123 -4.73 12.21 -4.38
N SER A 124 -5.05 11.42 -3.36
CA SER A 124 -5.86 10.20 -3.47
C SER A 124 -7.35 10.49 -3.65
N GLU A 125 -7.82 11.66 -3.24
CA GLU A 125 -9.22 12.03 -3.37
C GLU A 125 -9.42 13.54 -3.35
N TYR A 126 -10.45 13.98 -4.06
CA TYR A 126 -10.97 15.34 -4.05
C TYR A 126 -12.43 15.31 -3.62
N ARG A 127 -12.80 16.11 -2.62
CA ARG A 127 -14.18 16.31 -2.18
C ARG A 127 -14.51 17.80 -2.16
N ALA A 128 -15.65 18.18 -2.71
CA ALA A 128 -16.15 19.54 -2.71
C ALA A 128 -17.61 19.54 -2.25
N GLY A 129 -17.99 20.55 -1.46
CA GLY A 129 -19.37 20.73 -1.01
C GLY A 129 -19.44 21.56 0.28
N GLY A 130 -20.63 22.09 0.58
CA GLY A 130 -20.89 22.79 1.84
C GLY A 130 -19.99 24.00 2.09
N GLY A 131 -19.52 24.67 1.04
CA GLY A 131 -18.60 25.83 1.15
C GLY A 131 -17.14 25.46 1.35
N SER A 132 -16.77 24.19 1.24
CA SER A 132 -15.38 23.73 1.44
C SER A 132 -14.92 22.74 0.37
N VAL A 133 -13.60 22.66 0.20
CA VAL A 133 -12.91 21.68 -0.63
C VAL A 133 -11.91 20.93 0.24
N THR A 134 -11.83 19.61 0.09
CA THR A 134 -10.84 18.75 0.75
C THR A 134 -10.05 17.98 -0.29
N LEU A 135 -8.73 18.09 -0.24
CA LEU A 135 -7.76 17.31 -1.02
C LEU A 135 -7.14 16.29 -0.08
N VAL A 136 -7.35 15.00 -0.34
CA VAL A 136 -6.84 13.93 0.52
C VAL A 136 -5.47 13.48 0.02
N THR A 137 -4.48 13.39 0.90
CA THR A 137 -3.11 12.96 0.58
C THR A 137 -2.78 11.62 1.25
N PRO A 138 -1.97 10.75 0.63
CA PRO A 138 -1.55 9.47 1.23
C PRO A 138 -0.45 9.61 2.29
N PHE A 139 0.00 10.84 2.54
CA PHE A 139 0.98 11.23 3.55
C PHE A 139 0.48 12.49 4.28
N PRO A 140 0.89 12.73 5.53
CA PRO A 140 0.41 13.87 6.29
C PRO A 140 0.94 15.20 5.77
N LEU A 141 0.15 16.26 5.95
CA LEU A 141 0.61 17.64 5.76
C LEU A 141 0.86 18.29 7.11
N SER A 142 2.01 18.93 7.26
CA SER A 142 2.27 19.85 8.37
C SER A 142 2.03 21.30 7.91
N LEU A 143 2.41 22.30 8.72
CA LEU A 143 2.39 23.69 8.28
C LEU A 143 3.36 23.96 7.11
N THR A 144 4.42 23.16 6.99
CA THR A 144 5.52 23.40 6.04
C THR A 144 5.90 22.18 5.22
N GLU A 145 5.45 20.97 5.56
CA GLU A 145 5.88 19.72 4.93
C GLU A 145 4.71 19.01 4.26
N GLY A 146 5.00 18.30 3.17
CA GLY A 146 4.06 17.55 2.35
C GLY A 146 3.39 18.38 1.24
N TRP A 147 3.53 19.72 1.30
CA TRP A 147 2.88 20.61 0.34
C TRP A 147 3.58 21.96 0.19
N ARG A 148 3.27 22.65 -0.89
CA ARG A 148 3.48 24.09 -1.06
C ARG A 148 2.30 24.74 -1.76
N ALA A 149 2.00 25.99 -1.43
CA ALA A 149 0.94 26.76 -2.08
C ALA A 149 1.39 28.18 -2.45
N SER A 150 0.94 28.64 -3.62
CA SER A 150 1.15 29.99 -4.12
C SER A 150 -0.07 30.47 -4.90
N GLU A 151 -0.19 31.79 -5.07
CA GLU A 151 -1.14 32.38 -6.02
C GLU A 151 -0.37 32.98 -7.20
N ALA A 152 -1.02 32.99 -8.36
CA ALA A 152 -0.53 33.69 -9.54
C ALA A 152 -1.68 34.39 -10.28
N THR A 153 -1.36 35.42 -11.05
CA THR A 153 -2.27 36.03 -12.02
C THR A 153 -1.80 35.66 -13.41
N LEU A 154 -2.65 34.97 -14.16
CA LEU A 154 -2.36 34.59 -15.55
C LEU A 154 -2.35 35.83 -16.44
N ALA A 155 -1.74 35.72 -17.64
CA ALA A 155 -1.75 36.81 -18.64
C ALA A 155 -3.17 37.25 -19.03
N SER A 156 -4.18 36.39 -18.84
CA SER A 156 -5.60 36.71 -19.02
C SER A 156 -6.19 37.59 -17.91
N GLY A 157 -5.43 37.92 -16.87
CA GLY A 157 -5.91 38.61 -15.67
C GLY A 157 -6.57 37.70 -14.63
N THR A 158 -6.69 36.39 -14.90
CA THR A 158 -7.32 35.43 -13.99
C THR A 158 -6.39 35.09 -12.83
N ARG A 159 -6.87 35.21 -11.58
CA ARG A 159 -6.16 34.73 -10.39
C ARG A 159 -6.31 33.22 -10.24
N VAL A 160 -5.25 32.54 -9.87
CA VAL A 160 -5.25 31.09 -9.60
C VAL A 160 -4.55 30.78 -8.29
N LEU A 161 -5.08 29.80 -7.55
CA LEU A 161 -4.39 29.14 -6.43
C LEU A 161 -3.72 27.88 -6.96
N ILE A 162 -2.42 27.75 -6.74
CA ILE A 162 -1.61 26.59 -7.11
C ILE A 162 -1.22 25.87 -5.82
N VAL A 163 -1.53 24.59 -5.72
CA VAL A 163 -1.15 23.73 -4.59
C VAL A 163 -0.43 22.50 -5.10
N GLU A 164 0.75 22.23 -4.57
CA GLU A 164 1.56 21.08 -4.95
C GLU A 164 1.76 20.17 -3.75
N PHE A 165 1.60 18.86 -3.95
CA PHE A 165 1.67 17.82 -2.93
C PHE A 165 2.74 16.79 -3.28
N GLY A 166 3.52 16.40 -2.28
CA GLY A 166 4.51 15.34 -2.41
C GLY A 166 5.13 15.00 -1.06
N PRO A 167 5.47 13.72 -0.80
CA PRO A 167 5.94 13.28 0.51
C PRO A 167 7.28 13.91 0.93
N THR A 168 8.05 14.40 -0.03
CA THR A 168 9.34 15.10 0.18
C THR A 168 9.25 16.61 -0.03
N LEU A 169 8.06 17.14 -0.38
CA LEU A 169 7.89 18.58 -0.57
C LEU A 169 7.93 19.31 0.76
N SER A 170 8.58 20.46 0.76
CA SER A 170 8.55 21.43 1.85
C SER A 170 8.32 22.84 1.29
N GLY A 171 7.76 23.72 2.11
CA GLY A 171 7.50 25.11 1.79
C GLY A 171 6.20 25.65 2.39
N GLY A 172 5.16 24.82 2.52
CA GLY A 172 3.84 25.26 3.00
C GLY A 172 3.27 26.40 2.16
N ALA A 173 2.48 27.28 2.79
CA ALA A 173 1.99 28.47 2.10
C ALA A 173 3.12 29.51 1.84
N SER A 174 3.12 30.10 0.64
CA SER A 174 3.99 31.23 0.29
C SER A 174 3.84 32.39 1.27
N ALA A 175 4.82 33.29 1.32
CA ALA A 175 4.81 34.44 2.22
C ALA A 175 3.49 35.25 2.15
N SER A 176 2.96 35.46 0.95
CA SER A 176 1.68 36.14 0.70
C SER A 176 0.45 35.38 1.19
N LEU A 177 0.52 34.06 1.38
CA LEU A 177 -0.59 33.21 1.77
C LEU A 177 -0.56 32.77 3.24
N ARG A 178 0.54 33.02 3.97
CA ARG A 178 0.68 32.59 5.38
C ARG A 178 -0.47 33.07 6.27
N ALA A 179 -0.96 34.29 6.07
CA ALA A 179 -2.07 34.86 6.84
C ALA A 179 -3.42 34.16 6.58
N LEU A 180 -3.52 33.39 5.49
CA LEU A 180 -4.70 32.59 5.14
C LEU A 180 -4.61 31.15 5.68
N VAL A 181 -3.45 30.74 6.20
CA VAL A 181 -3.30 29.44 6.83
C VAL A 181 -3.95 29.47 8.22
N ARG A 182 -4.70 28.42 8.53
CA ARG A 182 -5.30 28.20 9.85
C ARG A 182 -4.71 26.94 10.45
N THR A 183 -4.25 27.02 11.69
CA THR A 183 -4.02 25.86 12.54
C THR A 183 -5.34 25.50 13.21
N LEU A 184 -5.62 24.20 13.38
CA LEU A 184 -6.71 23.79 14.26
C LEU A 184 -6.36 24.26 15.67
N SER A 185 -7.04 25.29 16.16
CA SER A 185 -6.76 25.88 17.47
C SER A 185 -7.28 24.96 18.58
N THR A 186 -6.38 24.47 19.43
CA THR A 186 -6.72 24.01 20.78
C THR A 186 -7.02 25.23 21.66
N PRO A 187 -8.08 25.26 22.49
CA PRO A 187 -8.18 26.28 23.54
C PRO A 187 -6.99 26.13 24.51
N SER A 188 -6.21 27.19 24.66
CA SER A 188 -5.13 27.28 25.66
C SER A 188 -5.75 27.35 27.05
N VAL A 189 -5.49 26.35 27.89
CA VAL A 189 -5.79 26.42 29.32
C VAL A 189 -4.73 27.29 29.96
N ALA A 190 -5.14 28.46 30.47
CA ALA A 190 -4.33 29.33 31.30
C ALA A 190 -3.80 28.57 32.52
N ALA A 191 -2.51 28.74 32.80
CA ALA A 191 -1.85 28.16 33.96
C ALA A 191 -2.48 28.66 35.27
N ALA A 192 -2.91 27.73 36.13
CA ALA A 192 -3.29 27.97 37.51
C ALA A 192 -2.12 27.61 38.45
N PRO A 193 -1.99 28.29 39.61
CA PRO A 193 -0.73 28.39 40.35
C PRO A 193 -0.40 27.15 41.18
N ALA A 194 0.90 26.97 41.44
CA ALA A 194 1.43 25.89 42.26
C ALA A 194 1.00 25.97 43.73
N ALA A 195 0.57 24.84 44.29
CA ALA A 195 0.35 24.63 45.71
C ALA A 195 1.56 23.87 46.33
N PRO A 196 1.80 23.99 47.65
CA PRO A 196 3.15 23.93 48.23
C PRO A 196 3.67 22.51 48.49
N ARG A 197 5.00 22.38 48.45
CA ARG A 197 5.77 21.20 48.85
C ARG A 197 5.65 20.97 50.36
N VAL A 198 5.36 19.73 50.74
CA VAL A 198 5.58 19.21 52.11
C VAL A 198 6.64 18.11 52.05
N ALA A 199 7.50 18.13 53.07
CA ALA A 199 8.80 17.47 53.16
C ALA A 199 8.74 15.94 53.32
N ALA A 200 9.87 15.32 52.98
CA ALA A 200 10.17 13.90 53.08
C ALA A 200 10.26 13.41 54.54
N SER A 201 9.86 12.16 54.75
CA SER A 201 10.22 11.34 55.92
C SER A 201 10.31 9.86 55.50
N ALA A 202 11.16 9.13 56.21
CA ALA A 202 11.97 8.00 55.77
C ALA A 202 11.30 6.61 55.76
N ALA A 203 11.92 5.68 55.02
CA ALA A 203 11.74 4.22 55.12
C ALA A 203 12.39 3.69 56.42
N PRO A 204 11.99 2.51 56.96
CA PRO A 204 12.32 1.16 56.42
C PRO A 204 11.08 0.22 56.50
N SER A 205 11.01 -1.06 56.08
CA SER A 205 11.93 -2.19 55.85
C SER A 205 11.12 -3.29 55.10
N ALA A 206 11.79 -4.18 54.36
CA ALA A 206 11.23 -5.45 53.85
C ALA A 206 11.37 -6.57 54.94
N PRO A 207 10.68 -7.74 54.88
CA PRO A 207 10.67 -8.66 53.74
C PRO A 207 9.30 -9.30 53.36
N ALA A 208 9.32 -9.97 52.21
CA ALA A 208 8.21 -10.60 51.47
C ALA A 208 7.51 -11.79 52.20
N PRO A 209 6.41 -12.34 51.64
CA PRO A 209 6.56 -13.26 50.53
C PRO A 209 5.71 -12.90 49.30
N ALA A 210 6.20 -13.38 48.16
CA ALA A 210 5.55 -13.31 46.86
C ALA A 210 4.11 -13.84 46.92
N ALA A 211 3.17 -13.01 46.45
CA ALA A 211 1.89 -13.51 45.96
C ALA A 211 2.16 -14.35 44.70
N PRO A 212 1.46 -15.48 44.52
CA PRO A 212 1.75 -16.45 43.49
C PRO A 212 1.59 -15.84 42.10
N ALA A 213 2.51 -16.18 41.20
CA ALA A 213 2.30 -15.99 39.77
C ALA A 213 1.02 -16.72 39.37
N LEU A 214 0.00 -15.97 38.94
CA LEU A 214 -1.17 -16.53 38.28
C LEU A 214 -0.72 -17.10 36.94
N ALA A 215 -0.48 -18.41 36.90
CA ALA A 215 -0.45 -19.19 35.69
C ALA A 215 -1.91 -19.55 35.32
N GLY A 216 -2.39 -19.14 34.14
CA GLY A 216 -3.65 -19.60 33.57
C GLY A 216 -4.37 -18.61 32.62
N ASP A 217 -4.12 -18.74 31.32
CA ASP A 217 -5.11 -18.70 30.22
C ASP A 217 -6.07 -17.53 29.97
N HIS A 218 -5.74 -16.28 30.35
CA HIS A 218 -6.49 -15.14 29.82
C HIS A 218 -5.62 -13.93 29.52
N LEU A 219 -5.29 -13.70 28.25
CA LEU A 219 -5.04 -12.33 27.79
C LEU A 219 -5.82 -12.13 26.50
N PRO A 220 -6.92 -11.34 26.53
CA PRO A 220 -6.83 -9.90 26.21
C PRO A 220 -8.01 -9.01 26.73
N PRO A 221 -8.11 -7.70 26.37
CA PRO A 221 -7.16 -6.87 25.63
C PRO A 221 -6.66 -5.61 26.39
N GLY A 222 -5.36 -5.31 26.22
CA GLY A 222 -4.64 -4.14 26.73
C GLY A 222 -3.13 -4.36 26.95
N ASP A 223 -2.65 -5.61 26.95
CA ASP A 223 -1.34 -5.93 27.52
C ASP A 223 -0.17 -5.76 26.56
N THR A 224 0.94 -5.27 27.12
CA THR A 224 2.23 -5.15 26.44
C THR A 224 3.04 -6.41 26.71
N VAL A 225 3.44 -7.12 25.66
CA VAL A 225 4.33 -8.29 25.79
C VAL A 225 5.77 -7.80 25.91
N ALA A 226 6.51 -8.35 26.87
CA ALA A 226 7.92 -8.04 27.03
C ALA A 226 8.70 -8.37 25.74
N PRO A 227 9.64 -7.52 25.30
CA PRO A 227 10.49 -7.82 24.16
C PRO A 227 11.24 -9.14 24.38
N ALA A 228 11.43 -9.92 23.32
CA ALA A 228 12.26 -11.11 23.36
C ALA A 228 13.71 -10.76 23.77
N ALA A 229 14.41 -11.71 24.41
CA ALA A 229 15.82 -11.55 24.74
C ALA A 229 16.64 -11.33 23.46
N ARG A 230 17.71 -10.54 23.54
CA ARG A 230 18.60 -10.29 22.39
C ARG A 230 19.08 -11.62 21.81
N GLY A 231 18.94 -11.78 20.50
CA GLY A 231 19.35 -12.98 19.77
C GLY A 231 18.28 -14.07 19.66
N THR A 232 17.10 -13.90 20.27
CA THR A 232 15.98 -14.85 20.14
C THR A 232 14.89 -14.30 19.23
N LEU A 233 14.23 -15.19 18.47
CA LEU A 233 13.10 -14.79 17.61
C LEU A 233 11.95 -14.23 18.47
N PRO A 234 11.23 -13.21 17.99
CA PRO A 234 10.09 -12.69 18.70
C PRO A 234 8.99 -13.75 18.86
N PRO A 235 8.34 -13.85 20.04
CA PRO A 235 7.18 -14.73 20.20
C PRO A 235 6.01 -14.24 19.32
N PRO A 236 5.11 -15.14 18.91
CA PRO A 236 3.89 -14.76 18.22
C PRO A 236 3.01 -13.87 19.11
N ALA A 237 2.28 -12.95 18.49
CA ALA A 237 1.30 -12.13 19.20
C ALA A 237 0.12 -13.00 19.69
N PRO A 238 -0.46 -12.73 20.87
CA PRO A 238 -1.64 -13.43 21.34
C PRO A 238 -2.83 -13.25 20.39
N ALA A 239 -3.49 -14.33 20.01
CA ALA A 239 -4.68 -14.28 19.17
C ALA A 239 -5.85 -13.53 19.86
N LEU A 240 -6.78 -13.01 19.06
CA LEU A 240 -8.06 -12.53 19.60
C LEU A 240 -8.91 -13.76 20.03
N PRO A 241 -9.45 -13.82 21.26
CA PRO A 241 -10.18 -14.97 21.76
C PRO A 241 -11.47 -15.13 21.00
N GLY A 242 -11.76 -16.36 20.57
CA GLY A 242 -12.96 -16.64 19.79
C GLY A 242 -12.98 -16.01 18.40
N GLN A 243 -11.83 -15.51 17.91
CA GLN A 243 -11.74 -15.08 16.51
C GLN A 243 -11.86 -16.29 15.58
N ASP A 244 -12.88 -16.27 14.72
CA ASP A 244 -13.03 -17.22 13.62
C ASP A 244 -12.21 -16.74 12.41
N THR A 245 -11.08 -17.39 12.14
CA THR A 245 -10.23 -17.04 10.98
C THR A 245 -10.90 -17.31 9.64
N ASN A 246 -11.99 -18.08 9.63
CA ASN A 246 -12.75 -18.35 8.41
C ASN A 246 -13.71 -17.21 8.02
N LYS A 247 -13.87 -16.20 8.87
CA LYS A 247 -14.75 -15.07 8.62
C LYS A 247 -13.96 -13.77 8.59
N PRO A 248 -14.27 -12.86 7.66
CA PRO A 248 -13.68 -11.53 7.69
C PRO A 248 -14.13 -10.81 8.98
N SER A 249 -13.31 -9.87 9.43
CA SER A 249 -13.70 -9.02 10.57
C SER A 249 -14.96 -8.24 10.22
N ALA A 250 -15.91 -8.17 11.16
CA ALA A 250 -17.14 -7.42 10.94
C ALA A 250 -16.83 -5.92 10.85
N LEU A 251 -17.17 -5.30 9.71
CA LEU A 251 -16.97 -3.87 9.48
C LEU A 251 -17.93 -2.98 10.28
N ALA A 252 -18.99 -3.54 10.85
CA ALA A 252 -19.89 -2.82 11.73
C ALA A 252 -20.42 -3.76 12.81
N GLY A 253 -20.79 -3.18 13.94
CA GLY A 253 -21.35 -3.94 15.05
C GLY A 253 -21.93 -3.04 16.12
N ARG A 254 -22.54 -3.67 17.12
CA ARG A 254 -23.20 -3.00 18.23
C ARG A 254 -22.94 -3.73 19.54
N ALA A 255 -22.54 -2.98 20.56
CA ALA A 255 -22.39 -3.48 21.93
C ALA A 255 -23.75 -3.95 22.47
N ALA A 256 -23.75 -5.08 23.18
CA ALA A 256 -24.97 -5.66 23.72
C ALA A 256 -25.61 -4.74 24.79
N GLY A 257 -26.95 -4.83 24.91
CA GLY A 257 -27.73 -4.07 25.89
C GLY A 257 -28.36 -2.78 25.33
N PRO A 258 -29.21 -2.12 26.14
CA PRO A 258 -29.94 -0.92 25.71
C PRO A 258 -28.99 0.27 25.55
N ALA A 259 -29.28 1.15 24.59
CA ALA A 259 -28.49 2.37 24.39
C ALA A 259 -28.61 3.28 25.63
N GLN A 260 -27.48 3.58 26.24
CA GLN A 260 -27.38 4.56 27.31
C GLN A 260 -26.92 5.86 26.66
N GLY A 261 -27.83 6.84 26.53
CA GLY A 261 -27.60 8.05 25.74
C GLY A 261 -26.24 8.70 26.01
N ALA A 262 -25.54 9.11 24.95
CA ALA A 262 -24.32 9.93 24.97
C ALA A 262 -23.23 9.53 26.00
N ALA A 263 -23.10 8.25 26.36
CA ALA A 263 -22.17 7.80 27.38
C ALA A 263 -20.70 8.14 27.04
N PRO A 264 -19.86 8.53 28.03
CA PRO A 264 -18.49 8.95 27.76
C PRO A 264 -17.63 7.77 27.29
N LEU A 265 -16.85 8.01 26.23
CA LEU A 265 -15.84 7.09 25.72
C LEU A 265 -14.47 7.46 26.29
N GLY A 266 -13.83 6.49 26.95
CA GLY A 266 -12.46 6.63 27.45
C GLY A 266 -11.40 6.66 26.33
N ALA A 267 -10.16 6.99 26.71
CA ALA A 267 -9.01 6.82 25.83
C ALA A 267 -8.87 5.33 25.42
N PRO A 268 -8.38 5.04 24.21
CA PRO A 268 -8.20 3.66 23.79
C PRO A 268 -7.09 3.00 24.61
N ARG A 269 -7.28 1.73 24.99
CA ARG A 269 -6.21 0.93 25.59
C ARG A 269 -5.32 0.37 24.49
N VAL A 270 -4.01 0.41 24.69
CA VAL A 270 -3.02 0.00 23.68
C VAL A 270 -2.12 -1.09 24.23
N GLY A 271 -2.21 -2.29 23.64
CA GLY A 271 -1.29 -3.40 23.87
C GLY A 271 -0.24 -3.48 22.76
N LYS A 272 1.04 -3.40 23.11
CA LYS A 272 2.14 -3.52 22.14
C LYS A 272 2.69 -4.93 22.16
N ASN A 273 2.66 -5.60 21.00
CA ASN A 273 3.19 -6.93 20.80
C ASN A 273 4.26 -6.88 19.69
N PRO A 274 5.20 -7.84 19.63
CA PRO A 274 6.16 -7.88 18.54
C PRO A 274 5.48 -7.95 17.16
N GLY A 275 5.68 -6.94 16.32
CA GLY A 275 5.12 -6.86 14.97
C GLY A 275 3.60 -6.66 14.90
N LEU A 276 2.94 -6.37 16.02
CA LEU A 276 1.48 -6.19 16.11
C LEU A 276 1.11 -5.23 17.24
N THR A 277 0.23 -4.28 16.96
CA THR A 277 -0.37 -3.42 17.99
C THR A 277 -1.86 -3.69 18.11
N ARG A 278 -2.32 -3.94 19.33
CA ARG A 278 -3.73 -4.12 19.67
C ARG A 278 -4.27 -2.82 20.28
N LEU A 279 -5.34 -2.28 19.71
CA LEU A 279 -6.07 -1.16 20.24
C LEU A 279 -7.45 -1.61 20.71
N VAL A 280 -7.90 -1.10 21.86
CA VAL A 280 -9.19 -1.46 22.45
C VAL A 280 -10.00 -0.22 22.74
N LEU A 281 -11.24 -0.23 22.26
CA LEU A 281 -12.25 0.75 22.62
C LEU A 281 -13.28 0.07 23.53
N ASP A 282 -13.42 0.58 24.75
CA ASP A 282 -14.44 0.12 25.69
C ASP A 282 -15.78 0.80 25.35
N LEU A 283 -16.70 0.01 24.79
CA LEU A 283 -17.98 0.47 24.26
C LEU A 283 -19.09 0.28 25.29
N PRO A 284 -19.82 1.34 25.67
CA PRO A 284 -20.97 1.24 26.55
C PRO A 284 -22.13 0.47 25.89
N PRO A 285 -23.09 -0.05 26.68
CA PRO A 285 -24.24 -0.77 26.15
C PRO A 285 -24.97 -0.02 25.04
N GLY A 286 -25.28 -0.73 23.95
CA GLY A 286 -25.99 -0.20 22.80
C GLY A 286 -25.20 0.72 21.87
N ALA A 287 -23.95 1.08 22.19
CA ALA A 287 -23.06 1.81 21.29
C ALA A 287 -22.78 1.01 20.01
N SER A 288 -22.74 1.68 18.87
CA SER A 288 -22.47 1.04 17.58
C SER A 288 -21.19 1.58 16.96
N TYR A 289 -20.51 0.75 16.18
CA TYR A 289 -19.29 1.09 15.48
C TYR A 289 -19.37 0.74 13.99
N ARG A 290 -18.62 1.49 13.18
CA ARG A 290 -18.29 1.18 11.79
C ARG A 290 -16.80 1.35 11.57
N LEU A 291 -16.15 0.33 11.01
CA LEU A 291 -14.74 0.32 10.64
C LEU A 291 -14.62 0.70 9.16
N VAL A 292 -13.75 1.66 8.88
CA VAL A 292 -13.49 2.19 7.55
C VAL A 292 -11.97 2.19 7.34
N PRO A 293 -11.39 1.07 6.88
CA PRO A 293 -9.97 1.00 6.55
C PRO A 293 -9.67 1.82 5.30
N GLY A 294 -8.46 2.35 5.23
CA GLY A 294 -8.00 3.14 4.09
C GLY A 294 -6.48 3.33 4.04
N GLY A 295 -6.03 4.13 3.08
CA GLY A 295 -4.60 4.26 2.76
C GLY A 295 -3.72 4.86 3.87
N ILE A 296 -4.31 5.63 4.79
CA ILE A 296 -3.60 6.28 5.90
C ILE A 296 -3.82 5.58 7.27
N GLY A 297 -4.65 4.52 7.29
CA GLY A 297 -4.98 3.76 8.48
C GLY A 297 -6.47 3.41 8.58
N LEU A 298 -6.98 3.33 9.82
CA LEU A 298 -8.34 2.85 10.11
C LEU A 298 -9.16 3.93 10.79
N ARG A 299 -10.31 4.28 10.23
CA ARG A 299 -11.30 5.10 10.94
C ARG A 299 -12.34 4.19 11.60
N VAL A 300 -12.64 4.45 12.86
CA VAL A 300 -13.74 3.85 13.61
C VAL A 300 -14.78 4.94 13.86
N GLU A 301 -15.93 4.84 13.20
CA GLU A 301 -17.06 5.73 13.40
C GLU A 301 -17.92 5.15 14.51
N LEU A 302 -18.01 5.84 15.64
CA LEU A 302 -18.78 5.40 16.81
C LEU A 302 -20.03 6.26 16.94
N SER A 303 -21.14 5.64 17.31
CA SER A 303 -22.42 6.31 17.63
C SER A 303 -22.95 5.86 18.99
N GLY A 304 -23.68 6.75 19.67
CA GLY A 304 -24.19 6.47 21.02
C GLY A 304 -23.15 6.68 22.13
N VAL A 305 -22.06 7.38 21.80
CA VAL A 305 -20.99 7.75 22.74
C VAL A 305 -20.65 9.23 22.60
N THR A 306 -20.02 9.81 23.62
CA THR A 306 -19.41 11.14 23.55
C THR A 306 -17.96 11.11 24.01
N ALA A 307 -17.13 12.00 23.49
CA ALA A 307 -15.78 12.21 23.99
C ALA A 307 -15.34 13.64 23.72
N SER A 308 -14.40 14.13 24.52
CA SER A 308 -13.61 15.30 24.15
C SER A 308 -12.63 14.93 23.03
N ALA A 309 -12.20 15.93 22.25
CA ALA A 309 -11.10 15.73 21.32
C ALA A 309 -9.85 15.27 22.10
N LEU A 310 -9.29 14.14 21.69
CA LEU A 310 -8.13 13.50 22.33
C LEU A 310 -7.25 12.91 21.24
N ASN A 311 -5.93 12.88 21.45
CA ASN A 311 -5.02 12.25 20.50
C ASN A 311 -3.75 11.74 21.20
N ALA A 312 -3.07 10.81 20.54
CA ALA A 312 -1.71 10.42 20.86
C ALA A 312 -0.90 10.18 19.58
N GLN A 313 0.41 10.40 19.68
CA GLN A 313 1.38 10.16 18.61
C GLN A 313 2.49 9.25 19.13
N ASN A 314 3.32 8.74 18.22
CA ASN A 314 4.45 7.84 18.54
C ASN A 314 4.02 6.61 19.34
N VAL A 315 2.86 6.04 18.99
CA VAL A 315 2.28 4.92 19.74
C VAL A 315 3.09 3.64 19.54
N SER A 316 3.30 3.21 18.30
CA SER A 316 4.10 2.05 17.92
C SER A 316 4.54 2.14 16.44
N PRO A 317 5.37 1.19 15.95
CA PRO A 317 5.66 1.09 14.52
C PRO A 317 4.42 0.81 13.66
N GLU A 318 3.49 -0.02 14.13
CA GLU A 318 2.27 -0.40 13.41
C GLU A 318 1.21 0.71 13.47
N VAL A 319 1.09 1.38 14.62
CA VAL A 319 0.16 2.50 14.87
C VAL A 319 0.97 3.74 15.21
N ARG A 320 1.09 4.66 14.27
CA ARG A 320 1.86 5.91 14.45
C ARG A 320 1.17 6.87 15.41
N GLY A 321 -0.16 6.88 15.42
CA GLY A 321 -0.94 7.73 16.31
C GLY A 321 -2.44 7.42 16.23
N TRP A 322 -3.22 8.07 17.08
CA TRP A 322 -4.68 8.03 17.01
C TRP A 322 -5.27 9.36 17.45
N ARG A 323 -6.51 9.65 17.01
CA ARG A 323 -7.23 10.87 17.39
C ARG A 323 -8.73 10.63 17.46
N TYR A 324 -9.40 11.35 18.35
CA TYR A 324 -10.85 11.41 18.50
C TYR A 324 -11.34 12.74 17.93
N GLU A 325 -12.33 12.66 17.05
CA GLU A 325 -13.02 13.80 16.45
C GLU A 325 -14.50 13.68 16.81
N PRO A 326 -14.99 14.48 17.79
CA PRO A 326 -16.40 14.44 18.19
C PRO A 326 -17.31 14.82 17.01
N THR A 327 -18.45 14.15 16.91
CA THR A 327 -19.48 14.41 15.91
C THR A 327 -20.83 14.67 16.59
N ALA A 328 -21.84 15.09 15.83
CA ALA A 328 -23.18 15.37 16.38
C ALA A 328 -23.82 14.15 17.06
N THR A 329 -23.48 12.93 16.62
CA THR A 329 -24.11 11.69 17.07
C THR A 329 -23.13 10.71 17.74
N GLY A 330 -21.87 11.12 17.93
CA GLY A 330 -20.81 10.18 18.26
C GLY A 330 -19.40 10.72 18.23
N VAL A 331 -18.45 9.84 17.90
CA VAL A 331 -17.01 10.13 17.83
C VAL A 331 -16.40 9.38 16.64
N ASN A 332 -15.62 10.07 15.82
CA ASN A 332 -14.75 9.44 14.83
C ASN A 332 -13.37 9.22 15.45
N VAL A 333 -12.96 7.96 15.57
CA VAL A 333 -11.61 7.58 16.01
C VAL A 333 -10.77 7.28 14.78
N THR A 334 -9.75 8.08 14.50
CA THR A 334 -8.80 7.78 13.41
C THR A 334 -7.54 7.15 13.99
N LEU A 335 -7.20 5.95 13.53
CA LEU A 335 -5.95 5.24 13.82
C LEU A 335 -5.02 5.37 12.63
N LEU A 336 -3.84 5.92 12.86
CA LEU A 336 -2.83 6.16 11.83
C LEU A 336 -1.85 4.99 11.81
N THR A 337 -1.73 4.32 10.68
CA THR A 337 -0.87 3.13 10.58
C THR A 337 0.43 3.42 9.86
N GLY A 338 1.45 2.60 10.13
CA GLY A 338 2.73 2.68 9.43
C GLY A 338 2.67 2.22 7.96
N THR A 339 1.60 1.52 7.57
CA THR A 339 1.38 0.98 6.22
C THR A 339 -0.10 1.09 5.84
N PRO A 340 -0.43 1.18 4.54
CA PRO A 340 -1.82 1.22 4.07
C PRO A 340 -2.62 0.00 4.49
N LEU A 341 -3.92 0.19 4.74
CA LEU A 341 -4.87 -0.89 5.03
C LEU A 341 -5.83 -1.09 3.86
N THR A 342 -6.36 -2.30 3.75
CA THR A 342 -7.49 -2.63 2.87
C THR A 342 -8.67 -3.14 3.71
N GLU A 343 -9.81 -3.46 3.11
CA GLU A 343 -10.92 -4.09 3.83
C GLU A 343 -10.57 -5.44 4.47
N ARG A 344 -9.53 -6.13 3.99
CA ARG A 344 -9.19 -7.49 4.41
C ARG A 344 -7.74 -7.67 4.87
N SER A 345 -6.98 -6.58 4.97
CA SER A 345 -5.53 -6.65 5.16
C SER A 345 -4.98 -5.53 6.04
N GLY A 346 -3.93 -5.86 6.78
CA GLY A 346 -3.24 -4.95 7.70
C GLY A 346 -3.93 -4.78 9.06
N TRP A 347 -5.14 -5.33 9.22
CA TRP A 347 -5.91 -5.24 10.45
C TRP A 347 -6.88 -6.41 10.62
N ARG A 348 -7.29 -6.64 11.87
CA ARG A 348 -8.39 -7.55 12.28
C ARG A 348 -9.14 -6.93 13.45
N ALA A 349 -10.43 -7.20 13.60
CA ALA A 349 -11.19 -6.74 14.75
C ALA A 349 -12.19 -7.77 15.24
N LEU A 350 -12.47 -7.72 16.54
CA LEU A 350 -13.50 -8.49 17.20
C LEU A 350 -14.18 -7.64 18.27
N LEU A 351 -15.51 -7.62 18.25
CA LEU A 351 -16.29 -7.11 19.37
C LEU A 351 -16.40 -8.20 20.43
N VAL A 352 -15.67 -8.02 21.53
CA VAL A 352 -15.68 -8.94 22.65
C VAL A 352 -16.78 -8.53 23.65
N PRO A 353 -17.60 -9.48 24.14
CA PRO A 353 -18.62 -9.20 25.15
C PRO A 353 -18.03 -8.61 26.45
N PRO A 354 -18.88 -8.02 27.31
CA PRO A 354 -18.46 -7.57 28.63
C PRO A 354 -17.88 -8.71 29.48
N LEU A 355 -16.88 -8.38 30.30
CA LEU A 355 -16.41 -9.28 31.35
C LEU A 355 -17.42 -9.33 32.50
N GLU A 356 -17.33 -10.39 33.31
CA GLU A 356 -18.04 -10.46 34.58
C GLU A 356 -17.73 -9.20 35.43
N GLY A 357 -18.78 -8.57 35.97
CA GLY A 357 -18.68 -7.32 36.72
C GLY A 357 -18.57 -6.04 35.88
N SER A 358 -18.46 -6.13 34.54
CA SER A 358 -18.46 -4.96 33.64
C SER A 358 -19.69 -4.95 32.72
N ARG A 359 -20.14 -3.75 32.34
CA ARG A 359 -21.17 -3.57 31.30
C ARG A 359 -20.59 -3.15 29.95
N LEU A 360 -19.27 -2.95 29.87
CA LEU A 360 -18.62 -2.43 28.66
C LEU A 360 -18.22 -3.60 27.76
N SER A 361 -18.69 -3.56 26.51
CA SER A 361 -18.12 -4.41 25.46
C SER A 361 -16.76 -3.87 25.04
N ARG A 362 -15.91 -4.69 24.41
CA ARG A 362 -14.56 -4.29 24.00
C ARG A 362 -14.41 -4.49 22.51
N LEU A 363 -14.34 -3.41 21.75
CA LEU A 363 -13.93 -3.50 20.35
C LEU A 363 -12.40 -3.59 20.30
N ALA A 364 -11.89 -4.80 20.14
CA ALA A 364 -10.46 -5.06 20.02
C ALA A 364 -10.06 -5.05 18.53
N ILE A 365 -9.02 -4.29 18.21
CA ILE A 365 -8.52 -4.08 16.84
C ILE A 365 -7.02 -4.37 16.83
N ASP A 366 -6.62 -5.39 16.09
CA ASP A 366 -5.23 -5.71 15.82
C ASP A 366 -4.76 -5.04 14.54
N LEU A 367 -3.58 -4.42 14.60
CA LEU A 367 -2.95 -3.69 13.49
C LEU A 367 -1.53 -4.21 13.32
N SER A 368 -1.24 -4.68 12.11
CA SER A 368 0.08 -5.15 11.73
C SER A 368 0.18 -5.18 10.20
N PRO A 369 1.29 -4.72 9.61
CA PRO A 369 1.49 -4.82 8.16
C PRO A 369 1.51 -6.26 7.64
N ALA A 370 1.73 -7.24 8.52
CA ALA A 370 1.80 -8.66 8.18
C ALA A 370 0.44 -9.38 8.24
N LEU A 371 -0.66 -8.70 8.63
CA LEU A 371 -1.99 -9.33 8.64
C LEU A 371 -2.54 -9.49 7.22
N ALA A 372 -2.65 -10.75 6.78
CA ALA A 372 -3.22 -11.14 5.49
C ALA A 372 -4.70 -11.56 5.61
N ASP A 373 -5.35 -11.74 4.44
CA ASP A 373 -6.69 -12.33 4.34
C ASP A 373 -6.58 -13.85 4.56
N LEU A 374 -7.23 -14.34 5.62
CA LEU A 374 -7.28 -15.78 5.95
C LEU A 374 -8.66 -16.40 5.67
N THR A 375 -9.57 -15.65 5.06
CA THR A 375 -10.90 -16.21 4.74
C THR A 375 -10.75 -17.34 3.71
N PRO A 376 -11.43 -18.48 3.86
CA PRO A 376 -11.38 -19.56 2.88
C PRO A 376 -11.82 -19.07 1.49
N LEU A 377 -11.11 -19.52 0.46
CA LEU A 377 -11.57 -19.37 -0.92
C LEU A 377 -12.80 -20.27 -1.14
N THR A 378 -13.84 -19.71 -1.74
CA THR A 378 -15.00 -20.47 -2.24
C THR A 378 -14.58 -21.44 -3.35
N ALA A 379 -15.38 -22.48 -3.60
CA ALA A 379 -15.10 -23.43 -4.68
C ALA A 379 -14.92 -22.75 -6.06
N ARG A 380 -15.70 -21.68 -6.31
CA ARG A 380 -15.59 -20.89 -7.55
C ARG A 380 -14.27 -20.13 -7.61
N GLU A 381 -13.83 -19.52 -6.51
CA GLU A 381 -12.56 -18.79 -6.46
C GLU A 381 -11.34 -19.73 -6.58
N ARG A 382 -11.48 -20.99 -6.14
CA ARG A 382 -10.46 -22.04 -6.32
C ARG A 382 -10.32 -22.52 -7.77
N THR A 383 -11.19 -22.09 -8.68
CA THR A 383 -11.15 -22.51 -10.09
C THR A 383 -10.29 -21.55 -10.90
N LEU A 384 -9.26 -22.09 -11.56
CA LEU A 384 -8.43 -21.34 -12.49
C LEU A 384 -8.97 -21.48 -13.92
N ALA A 385 -9.17 -20.36 -14.61
CA ALA A 385 -9.57 -20.38 -16.03
C ALA A 385 -8.54 -21.12 -16.90
N ALA A 386 -9.03 -21.86 -17.89
CA ALA A 386 -8.19 -22.65 -18.80
C ALA A 386 -7.21 -21.77 -19.59
N VAL A 387 -6.01 -22.29 -19.81
CA VAL A 387 -4.98 -21.71 -20.68
C VAL A 387 -5.07 -22.39 -22.05
N PRO A 388 -5.22 -21.62 -23.14
CA PRO A 388 -5.26 -22.21 -24.47
C PRO A 388 -3.90 -22.83 -24.83
N PRO A 389 -3.89 -23.95 -25.58
CA PRO A 389 -2.67 -24.51 -26.17
C PRO A 389 -1.92 -23.47 -27.03
N THR A 390 -0.59 -23.54 -27.04
CA THR A 390 0.25 -22.63 -27.81
C THR A 390 0.78 -23.30 -29.08
N PRO A 391 0.93 -22.56 -30.20
CA PRO A 391 1.50 -23.09 -31.42
C PRO A 391 3.02 -23.32 -31.28
N VAL A 392 3.53 -24.40 -31.85
CA VAL A 392 4.97 -24.70 -31.94
C VAL A 392 5.44 -24.56 -33.37
N THR A 393 6.31 -23.59 -33.63
CA THR A 393 7.03 -23.50 -34.90
C THR A 393 8.33 -24.30 -34.77
N ARG A 394 8.41 -25.49 -35.38
CA ARG A 394 9.73 -26.13 -35.60
C ARG A 394 10.38 -25.45 -36.81
N GLY A 395 11.68 -25.14 -36.70
CA GLY A 395 12.44 -24.45 -37.73
C GLY A 395 12.28 -25.07 -39.13
N THR A 396 12.12 -24.18 -40.11
CA THR A 396 12.05 -24.40 -41.57
C THR A 396 11.19 -25.57 -42.05
N ALA A 397 9.89 -25.33 -42.22
CA ALA A 397 9.11 -26.01 -43.26
C ALA A 397 8.21 -24.97 -43.95
N ILE A 398 8.66 -24.51 -45.12
CA ILE A 398 7.97 -23.53 -45.98
C ILE A 398 6.61 -24.06 -46.50
N LEU A 399 6.15 -25.28 -46.16
CA LEU A 399 4.94 -25.89 -46.73
C LEU A 399 4.15 -26.82 -45.78
N ALA A 400 3.92 -26.45 -44.51
CA ALA A 400 2.98 -27.19 -43.65
C ALA A 400 2.01 -26.25 -42.93
N PHE A 401 0.78 -26.17 -43.44
CA PHE A 401 -0.35 -25.38 -42.93
C PHE A 401 -0.98 -25.92 -41.62
N SER A 402 -0.29 -26.77 -40.87
CA SER A 402 -0.78 -27.31 -39.60
C SER A 402 0.12 -26.84 -38.46
N ALA A 403 -0.30 -25.78 -37.77
CA ALA A 403 0.33 -25.41 -36.51
C ALA A 403 0.10 -26.55 -35.50
N ASN A 404 1.18 -27.21 -35.06
CA ASN A 404 1.08 -28.17 -33.97
C ASN A 404 0.86 -27.39 -32.67
N LEU A 405 -0.30 -27.59 -32.04
CA LEU A 405 -0.62 -27.03 -30.74
C LEU A 405 -0.06 -27.94 -29.64
N VAL A 406 0.56 -27.33 -28.62
CA VAL A 406 1.00 -28.06 -27.42
C VAL A 406 0.47 -27.39 -26.16
N GLN A 407 0.30 -28.18 -25.12
CA GLN A 407 0.04 -27.64 -23.78
C GLN A 407 1.24 -26.82 -23.33
N PRO A 408 1.04 -25.60 -22.80
CA PRO A 408 2.12 -24.83 -22.22
C PRO A 408 2.72 -25.59 -21.04
N ARG A 409 4.05 -25.58 -20.94
CA ARG A 409 4.81 -26.24 -19.88
C ARG A 409 5.47 -25.22 -18.97
N VAL A 410 5.31 -25.43 -17.66
CA VAL A 410 5.87 -24.58 -16.61
C VAL A 410 6.61 -25.45 -15.59
N VAL A 411 7.80 -25.02 -15.20
CA VAL A 411 8.53 -25.64 -14.09
C VAL A 411 8.22 -24.88 -12.81
N ILE A 412 7.78 -25.62 -11.79
CA ILE A 412 7.57 -25.13 -10.43
C ILE A 412 8.65 -25.74 -9.55
N ASP A 413 9.44 -24.88 -8.91
CA ASP A 413 10.56 -25.28 -8.06
C ASP A 413 10.24 -25.01 -6.58
N PRO A 414 9.77 -26.01 -5.82
CA PRO A 414 9.74 -25.88 -4.37
C PRO A 414 11.19 -25.89 -3.85
N GLY A 415 11.65 -24.72 -3.39
CA GLY A 415 13.01 -24.53 -2.89
C GLY A 415 13.40 -25.52 -1.78
N HIS A 416 14.71 -25.75 -1.62
CA HIS A 416 15.27 -26.65 -0.60
C HIS A 416 14.78 -28.11 -0.72
N GLY A 417 14.81 -28.89 0.36
CA GLY A 417 14.37 -30.29 0.39
C GLY A 417 15.47 -31.25 0.84
N GLY A 418 15.07 -32.42 1.35
CA GLY A 418 16.01 -33.42 1.87
C GLY A 418 16.75 -32.87 3.10
N LYS A 419 18.09 -32.86 3.04
CA LYS A 419 18.94 -32.40 4.14
C LYS A 419 18.96 -30.89 4.30
N ASP A 420 18.57 -30.15 3.27
CA ASP A 420 18.47 -28.70 3.30
C ASP A 420 17.06 -28.29 3.77
N PRO A 421 16.89 -27.81 5.02
CA PRO A 421 15.59 -27.42 5.54
C PRO A 421 15.13 -26.05 5.02
N GLY A 422 16.03 -25.25 4.45
CA GLY A 422 15.85 -23.81 4.32
C GLY A 422 15.76 -23.12 5.68
N ALA A 423 15.02 -22.02 5.77
CA ALA A 423 14.74 -21.35 7.03
C ALA A 423 13.96 -22.26 8.00
N VAL A 424 14.38 -22.27 9.27
CA VAL A 424 13.71 -22.97 10.38
C VAL A 424 13.36 -21.97 11.47
N ALA A 425 12.08 -21.64 11.57
CA ALA A 425 11.56 -20.68 12.55
C ALA A 425 10.12 -21.07 12.95
N ALA A 426 9.12 -20.20 12.71
CA ALA A 426 7.72 -20.57 12.96
C ALA A 426 7.30 -21.79 12.14
N VAL A 427 7.85 -21.93 10.93
CA VAL A 427 7.67 -23.06 10.01
C VAL A 427 9.04 -23.54 9.53
N THR A 428 9.08 -24.73 8.93
CA THR A 428 10.26 -25.20 8.17
C THR A 428 10.01 -24.93 6.69
N GLU A 429 10.86 -24.09 6.09
CA GLU A 429 10.68 -23.58 4.73
C GLU A 429 10.44 -24.68 3.68
N LYS A 430 11.26 -25.74 3.65
CA LYS A 430 11.12 -26.82 2.65
C LYS A 430 9.75 -27.49 2.65
N GLN A 431 9.06 -27.53 3.80
CA GLN A 431 7.74 -28.16 3.93
C GLN A 431 6.67 -27.25 3.33
N VAL A 432 6.70 -25.96 3.68
CA VAL A 432 5.75 -24.97 3.15
C VAL A 432 5.93 -24.80 1.64
N ASN A 433 7.18 -24.73 1.16
CA ASN A 433 7.49 -24.63 -0.27
C ASN A 433 6.88 -25.81 -1.04
N LEU A 434 7.01 -27.04 -0.52
CA LEU A 434 6.46 -28.23 -1.16
C LEU A 434 4.93 -28.22 -1.18
N ASP A 435 4.29 -27.89 -0.06
CA ASP A 435 2.83 -27.84 0.03
C ASP A 435 2.25 -26.85 -0.99
N VAL A 436 2.75 -25.60 -0.98
CA VAL A 436 2.31 -24.57 -1.92
C VAL A 436 2.57 -25.00 -3.37
N ALA A 437 3.73 -25.57 -3.69
CA ALA A 437 4.05 -26.02 -5.04
C ALA A 437 3.11 -27.14 -5.55
N LEU A 438 2.73 -28.08 -4.69
CA LEU A 438 1.75 -29.12 -5.02
C LEU A 438 0.37 -28.53 -5.32
N ARG A 439 -0.07 -27.52 -4.54
CA ARG A 439 -1.32 -26.79 -4.78
C ARG A 439 -1.29 -26.03 -6.10
N VAL A 440 -0.21 -25.28 -6.35
CA VAL A 440 0.01 -24.55 -7.62
C VAL A 440 -0.05 -25.50 -8.82
N ARG A 441 0.67 -26.64 -8.74
CA ARG A 441 0.65 -27.66 -9.80
C ARG A 441 -0.77 -28.14 -10.10
N ASN A 442 -1.55 -28.45 -9.07
CA ASN A 442 -2.90 -28.97 -9.25
C ASN A 442 -3.82 -27.93 -9.92
N LEU A 443 -3.73 -26.66 -9.52
CA LEU A 443 -4.48 -25.55 -10.15
C LEU A 443 -4.10 -25.38 -11.63
N LEU A 444 -2.80 -25.40 -11.94
CA LEU A 444 -2.30 -25.25 -13.31
C LEU A 444 -2.69 -26.43 -14.20
N LYS A 445 -2.57 -27.67 -13.71
CA LYS A 445 -3.01 -28.87 -14.46
C LYS A 445 -4.50 -28.84 -14.76
N ALA A 446 -5.33 -28.43 -13.81
CA ALA A 446 -6.76 -28.24 -14.04
C ALA A 446 -7.05 -27.17 -15.11
N ALA A 447 -6.17 -26.20 -15.27
CA ALA A 447 -6.25 -25.18 -16.31
C ALA A 447 -5.59 -25.57 -17.65
N GLY A 448 -5.16 -26.83 -17.83
CA GLY A 448 -4.57 -27.30 -19.10
C GLY A 448 -3.09 -26.99 -19.29
N VAL A 449 -2.37 -26.66 -18.22
CA VAL A 449 -0.92 -26.40 -18.23
C VAL A 449 -0.16 -27.66 -17.76
N ASP A 450 0.89 -28.04 -18.48
CA ASP A 450 1.85 -29.06 -18.04
C ASP A 450 2.77 -28.48 -16.94
N ALA A 451 2.32 -28.58 -15.69
CA ALA A 451 3.08 -28.13 -14.53
C ALA A 451 4.00 -29.26 -13.99
N VAL A 452 5.31 -29.07 -14.16
CA VAL A 452 6.36 -30.01 -13.73
C VAL A 452 7.04 -29.49 -12.47
N LEU A 453 7.19 -30.34 -11.46
CA LEU A 453 7.86 -29.98 -10.22
C LEU A 453 9.33 -30.39 -10.26
N THR A 454 10.24 -29.56 -9.72
CA THR A 454 11.64 -29.99 -9.50
C THR A 454 11.71 -31.13 -8.50
N ARG A 455 10.90 -31.07 -7.44
CA ARG A 455 10.65 -32.17 -6.50
C ARG A 455 9.18 -32.19 -6.09
N ASP A 456 8.64 -33.38 -5.88
CA ASP A 456 7.26 -33.63 -5.43
C ASP A 456 7.22 -34.39 -4.08
N SER A 457 8.38 -34.58 -3.46
CA SER A 457 8.55 -35.10 -2.10
C SER A 457 9.65 -34.34 -1.36
N ASP A 458 9.88 -34.66 -0.08
CA ASP A 458 10.98 -34.11 0.71
C ASP A 458 12.32 -34.74 0.30
N ARG A 459 12.91 -34.25 -0.80
CA ARG A 459 14.21 -34.69 -1.29
C ARG A 459 15.02 -33.51 -1.87
N GLU A 460 16.34 -33.63 -1.81
CA GLU A 460 17.25 -32.87 -2.66
C GLU A 460 17.44 -33.61 -3.99
N LEU A 461 17.79 -32.90 -5.06
CA LEU A 461 18.13 -33.53 -6.35
C LEU A 461 19.57 -34.04 -6.35
N HIS A 462 20.41 -33.45 -5.52
CA HIS A 462 21.81 -33.82 -5.38
C HIS A 462 22.36 -33.37 -4.01
N PRO A 463 23.28 -34.13 -3.38
CA PRO A 463 23.87 -33.75 -2.09
C PRO A 463 24.73 -32.47 -2.12
N SER A 464 25.39 -32.21 -3.24
CA SER A 464 26.09 -30.92 -3.47
C SER A 464 25.07 -29.83 -3.81
N LYS A 465 25.01 -28.77 -2.98
CA LYS A 465 24.08 -27.65 -3.15
C LYS A 465 24.21 -26.95 -4.50
N ASN A 466 25.44 -26.79 -5.01
CA ASN A 466 25.65 -26.14 -6.30
C ASN A 466 25.07 -26.98 -7.44
N THR A 467 25.33 -28.28 -7.43
CA THR A 467 24.79 -29.22 -8.42
C THR A 467 23.26 -29.34 -8.30
N ASP A 468 22.70 -29.33 -7.09
CA ASP A 468 21.25 -29.31 -6.86
C ASP A 468 20.60 -28.08 -7.52
N LEU A 469 21.18 -26.89 -7.32
CA LEU A 469 20.69 -25.65 -7.92
C LEU A 469 20.85 -25.63 -9.46
N GLU A 470 21.92 -26.20 -9.99
CA GLU A 470 22.14 -26.37 -11.43
C GLU A 470 21.10 -27.31 -12.06
N LEU A 471 20.83 -28.45 -11.43
CA LEU A 471 19.82 -29.40 -11.89
C LEU A 471 18.42 -28.79 -11.87
N ARG A 472 18.07 -28.01 -10.83
CA ARG A 472 16.79 -27.28 -10.76
C ARG A 472 16.64 -26.30 -11.91
N ALA A 473 17.61 -25.41 -12.10
CA ALA A 473 17.59 -24.43 -13.17
C ALA A 473 17.57 -25.08 -14.56
N GLY A 474 18.26 -26.22 -14.71
CA GLY A 474 18.35 -26.99 -15.94
C GLY A 474 17.07 -27.71 -16.38
N MET A 475 16.04 -27.80 -15.53
CA MET A 475 14.75 -28.39 -15.92
C MET A 475 13.97 -27.54 -16.93
N GLY A 476 14.34 -26.27 -17.09
CA GLY A 476 13.89 -25.46 -18.21
C GLY A 476 14.50 -25.94 -19.52
N THR A 477 13.87 -26.92 -20.18
CA THR A 477 14.27 -27.42 -21.49
C THR A 477 13.63 -26.62 -22.64
N PRO A 478 14.11 -26.77 -23.89
CA PRO A 478 13.41 -26.21 -25.05
C PRO A 478 11.94 -26.64 -25.07
N GLY A 479 11.03 -25.67 -25.15
CA GLY A 479 9.59 -25.91 -25.08
C GLY A 479 8.96 -25.62 -23.70
N THR A 480 9.74 -25.38 -22.65
CA THR A 480 9.24 -24.87 -21.37
C THR A 480 9.10 -23.34 -21.43
N GLN A 481 7.94 -22.80 -21.04
CA GLN A 481 7.64 -21.37 -21.15
C GLN A 481 8.16 -20.56 -19.96
N LEU A 482 8.04 -21.10 -18.74
CA LEU A 482 8.29 -20.37 -17.49
C LEU A 482 8.95 -21.27 -16.43
N PHE A 483 9.74 -20.65 -15.57
CA PHE A 483 10.27 -21.24 -14.34
C PHE A 483 9.87 -20.39 -13.13
N VAL A 484 9.24 -20.99 -12.13
CA VAL A 484 8.83 -20.30 -10.90
C VAL A 484 9.33 -21.07 -9.69
N SER A 485 10.25 -20.46 -8.93
CA SER A 485 10.72 -21.00 -7.65
C SER A 485 9.92 -20.41 -6.48
N ILE A 486 9.60 -21.23 -5.48
CA ILE A 486 8.77 -20.87 -4.33
C ILE A 486 9.60 -21.05 -3.06
N HIS A 487 9.70 -19.98 -2.28
CA HIS A 487 10.51 -19.86 -1.07
C HIS A 487 9.77 -19.16 0.07
N VAL A 488 10.27 -19.35 1.29
CA VAL A 488 9.84 -18.62 2.49
C VAL A 488 11.06 -17.92 3.06
N ASN A 489 10.96 -16.60 3.19
CA ASN A 489 12.08 -15.79 3.60
C ASN A 489 12.28 -15.87 5.13
N ALA A 490 13.43 -15.40 5.58
CA ALA A 490 13.72 -15.20 6.99
C ALA A 490 14.74 -14.08 7.18
N MET A 491 14.70 -13.46 8.35
CA MET A 491 15.72 -12.52 8.82
C MET A 491 16.22 -12.96 10.18
N ASP A 492 17.43 -12.53 10.53
CA ASP A 492 18.00 -12.76 11.85
C ASP A 492 17.10 -12.20 12.96
N ALA A 493 17.14 -12.83 14.13
CA ALA A 493 16.32 -12.47 15.29
C ALA A 493 16.29 -10.97 15.61
N SER A 494 17.42 -10.27 15.49
CA SER A 494 17.55 -8.83 15.77
C SER A 494 16.79 -7.93 14.79
N THR A 495 16.44 -8.45 13.60
CA THR A 495 15.77 -7.71 12.52
C THR A 495 14.48 -8.38 12.04
N ALA A 496 14.06 -9.46 12.68
CA ALA A 496 12.89 -10.27 12.32
C ALA A 496 11.62 -9.46 12.09
N LEU A 497 11.38 -8.40 12.87
CA LEU A 497 10.20 -7.53 12.74
C LEU A 497 10.20 -6.64 11.48
N ARG A 498 11.30 -6.60 10.71
CA ARG A 498 11.40 -5.83 9.45
C ARG A 498 11.05 -6.68 8.22
N GLY A 499 11.05 -8.01 8.36
CA GLY A 499 10.75 -8.95 7.29
C GLY A 499 9.29 -9.35 7.38
N TYR A 500 8.45 -8.84 6.50
CA TYR A 500 7.06 -9.25 6.40
C TYR A 500 6.53 -8.99 4.99
N GLY A 501 5.52 -9.76 4.59
CA GLY A 501 4.88 -9.66 3.30
C GLY A 501 5.64 -10.41 2.19
N VAL A 502 5.18 -10.22 0.96
CA VAL A 502 5.63 -10.97 -0.22
C VAL A 502 6.60 -10.15 -1.08
N GLU A 503 7.68 -10.77 -1.55
CA GLU A 503 8.58 -10.20 -2.57
C GLU A 503 8.86 -11.21 -3.69
N THR A 504 9.16 -10.70 -4.89
CA THR A 504 9.46 -11.54 -6.04
C THR A 504 10.81 -11.15 -6.66
N TRP A 505 11.71 -12.12 -6.74
CA TRP A 505 13.05 -12.01 -7.29
C TRP A 505 13.09 -12.42 -8.76
N TRP A 506 13.91 -11.72 -9.55
CA TRP A 506 14.13 -12.02 -10.96
C TRP A 506 15.57 -11.74 -11.37
N ASN A 507 16.02 -12.38 -12.45
CA ASN A 507 17.34 -12.18 -13.03
C ASN A 507 17.29 -11.14 -14.17
N PRO A 508 18.05 -10.04 -14.12
CA PRO A 508 18.06 -9.01 -15.16
C PRO A 508 18.62 -9.45 -16.51
N ASN A 509 19.36 -10.56 -16.56
CA ASN A 509 19.93 -11.06 -17.81
C ASN A 509 18.90 -11.73 -18.74
N HIS A 510 17.66 -11.94 -18.29
CA HIS A 510 16.59 -12.48 -19.13
C HIS A 510 15.46 -11.44 -19.28
N PRO A 511 15.19 -10.93 -20.49
CA PRO A 511 14.36 -9.73 -20.71
C PRO A 511 12.89 -9.90 -20.28
N LEU A 512 12.39 -11.13 -20.24
CA LEU A 512 11.00 -11.43 -19.84
C LEU A 512 10.82 -11.72 -18.35
N SER A 513 11.90 -11.88 -17.58
CA SER A 513 11.81 -12.30 -16.17
C SER A 513 11.24 -11.21 -15.26
N SER A 514 11.47 -9.92 -15.58
CA SER A 514 10.87 -8.80 -14.84
C SER A 514 9.35 -8.78 -14.99
N THR A 515 8.84 -9.01 -16.20
CA THR A 515 7.39 -9.07 -16.46
C THR A 515 6.75 -10.24 -15.72
N LEU A 516 7.34 -11.44 -15.80
CA LEU A 516 6.87 -12.61 -15.04
C LEU A 516 6.81 -12.30 -13.53
N ALA A 517 7.89 -11.76 -12.97
CA ALA A 517 7.95 -11.42 -11.55
C ALA A 517 6.92 -10.36 -11.16
N GLY A 518 6.68 -9.36 -12.01
CA GLY A 518 5.63 -8.35 -11.82
C GLY A 518 4.23 -8.95 -11.76
N LEU A 519 3.91 -9.87 -12.67
CA LEU A 519 2.62 -10.57 -12.71
C LEU A 519 2.42 -11.46 -11.48
N LEU A 520 3.44 -12.19 -11.06
CA LEU A 520 3.40 -13.00 -9.84
C LEU A 520 3.19 -12.11 -8.60
N GLN A 521 3.99 -11.05 -8.43
CA GLN A 521 3.90 -10.13 -7.30
C GLN A 521 2.49 -9.53 -7.18
N LYS A 522 1.95 -9.03 -8.30
CA LYS A 522 0.62 -8.41 -8.35
C LYS A 522 -0.46 -9.41 -7.90
N ASN A 523 -0.54 -10.57 -8.54
CA ASN A 523 -1.61 -11.54 -8.29
C ASN A 523 -1.53 -12.12 -6.87
N MET A 524 -0.32 -12.32 -6.33
CA MET A 524 -0.15 -12.73 -4.93
C MET A 524 -0.68 -11.69 -3.95
N VAL A 525 -0.31 -10.42 -4.12
CA VAL A 525 -0.76 -9.33 -3.24
C VAL A 525 -2.28 -9.16 -3.32
N GLU A 526 -2.87 -9.20 -4.52
CA GLU A 526 -4.31 -9.09 -4.72
C GLU A 526 -5.10 -10.27 -4.07
N THR A 527 -4.58 -11.49 -4.17
CA THR A 527 -5.28 -12.70 -3.70
C THR A 527 -5.12 -12.93 -2.19
N THR A 528 -3.94 -12.63 -1.65
CA THR A 528 -3.60 -12.87 -0.24
C THR A 528 -3.88 -11.64 0.63
N GLY A 529 -3.88 -10.45 0.04
CA GLY A 529 -3.86 -9.20 0.80
C GLY A 529 -2.57 -8.96 1.58
N ALA A 530 -1.54 -9.80 1.41
CA ALA A 530 -0.27 -9.61 2.10
C ALA A 530 0.41 -8.30 1.66
N PHE A 531 1.22 -7.73 2.54
CA PHE A 531 1.98 -6.52 2.23
C PHE A 531 2.94 -6.76 1.05
N SER A 532 2.93 -5.84 0.09
CA SER A 532 3.83 -5.91 -1.07
C SER A 532 5.19 -5.32 -0.74
N ARG A 533 6.24 -6.13 -0.77
CA ARG A 533 7.63 -5.67 -0.72
C ARG A 533 8.20 -5.38 -2.11
N GLY A 534 7.48 -5.76 -3.16
CA GLY A 534 7.80 -5.47 -4.56
C GLY A 534 8.83 -6.42 -5.16
N LEU A 535 9.40 -5.99 -6.29
CA LEU A 535 10.35 -6.78 -7.06
C LEU A 535 11.80 -6.58 -6.58
N ARG A 536 12.63 -7.60 -6.78
CA ARG A 536 14.06 -7.61 -6.44
C ARG A 536 14.90 -8.23 -7.55
N SER A 537 16.07 -7.65 -7.82
CA SER A 537 17.02 -8.16 -8.83
C SER A 537 18.48 -7.89 -8.48
N ASN A 538 18.74 -7.34 -7.30
CA ASN A 538 20.08 -6.94 -6.84
C ASN A 538 20.92 -8.11 -6.30
N ARG A 539 20.48 -9.36 -6.47
CA ARG A 539 21.24 -10.57 -6.12
C ARG A 539 21.21 -11.56 -7.27
N SER A 540 22.36 -12.17 -7.52
CA SER A 540 22.50 -13.23 -8.51
C SER A 540 22.13 -14.59 -7.91
N LEU A 541 20.83 -14.90 -7.85
CA LEU A 541 20.34 -16.20 -7.37
C LEU A 541 20.64 -17.29 -8.41
N ALA A 542 21.35 -18.35 -8.04
CA ALA A 542 21.84 -19.36 -8.98
C ALA A 542 20.72 -20.03 -9.79
N VAL A 543 19.58 -20.31 -9.14
CA VAL A 543 18.42 -20.93 -9.80
C VAL A 543 17.81 -20.04 -10.89
N LEU A 544 17.91 -18.71 -10.75
CA LEU A 544 17.42 -17.74 -11.74
C LEU A 544 18.50 -17.38 -12.77
N ARG A 545 19.77 -17.29 -12.33
CA ARG A 545 20.91 -16.97 -13.20
C ARG A 545 21.11 -18.03 -14.28
N ASN A 546 20.97 -19.29 -13.90
CA ASN A 546 21.28 -20.42 -14.77
C ASN A 546 20.06 -20.87 -15.61
N SER A 547 18.89 -20.26 -15.41
CA SER A 547 17.71 -20.51 -16.24
C SER A 547 17.89 -19.90 -17.63
N ARG A 548 17.58 -20.68 -18.67
CA ARG A 548 17.56 -20.24 -20.08
C ARG A 548 16.19 -19.74 -20.54
N ILE A 549 15.21 -19.76 -19.65
CA ILE A 549 13.82 -19.36 -19.88
C ILE A 549 13.41 -18.25 -18.88
N PRO A 550 12.29 -17.53 -19.08
CA PRO A 550 11.80 -16.57 -18.11
C PRO A 550 11.65 -17.22 -16.73
N ALA A 551 12.28 -16.63 -15.72
CA ALA A 551 12.40 -17.22 -14.39
C ALA A 551 12.20 -16.18 -13.28
N ALA A 552 11.41 -16.56 -12.27
CA ALA A 552 11.20 -15.77 -11.07
C ALA A 552 11.24 -16.66 -9.81
N LEU A 553 11.63 -16.07 -8.68
CA LEU A 553 11.56 -16.70 -7.36
C LEU A 553 10.64 -15.87 -6.47
N VAL A 554 9.67 -16.52 -5.86
CA VAL A 554 8.68 -15.90 -5.00
C VAL A 554 9.02 -16.19 -3.55
N GLU A 555 9.13 -15.14 -2.73
CA GLU A 555 9.16 -15.22 -1.28
C GLU A 555 7.75 -14.96 -0.73
N ILE A 556 7.08 -15.99 -0.22
CA ILE A 556 5.63 -15.93 0.12
C ILE A 556 5.32 -15.35 1.52
N GLY A 557 6.35 -14.91 2.24
CA GLY A 557 6.27 -14.41 3.61
C GLY A 557 7.57 -14.65 4.38
N TYR A 558 7.62 -14.22 5.64
CA TYR A 558 8.80 -14.38 6.49
C TYR A 558 8.54 -15.33 7.67
N ALA A 559 9.19 -16.50 7.68
CA ALA A 559 9.07 -17.49 8.76
C ALA A 559 9.54 -16.95 10.12
N SER A 560 10.44 -15.96 10.12
CA SER A 560 10.99 -15.31 11.30
C SER A 560 10.05 -14.27 11.92
N HIS A 561 9.05 -13.78 11.18
CA HIS A 561 8.17 -12.72 11.67
C HIS A 561 6.94 -13.33 12.37
N PRO A 562 6.58 -12.83 13.56
CA PRO A 562 5.56 -13.47 14.41
C PRO A 562 4.19 -13.62 13.74
N VAL A 563 3.75 -12.61 12.98
CA VAL A 563 2.44 -12.62 12.28
C VAL A 563 2.49 -13.40 10.97
N ASP A 564 3.44 -13.12 10.06
CA ASP A 564 3.62 -13.92 8.84
C ASP A 564 3.85 -15.41 9.14
N GLY A 565 4.61 -15.73 10.19
CA GLY A 565 4.80 -17.10 10.64
C GLY A 565 3.50 -17.82 11.04
N LEU A 566 2.47 -17.09 11.47
CA LEU A 566 1.13 -17.64 11.68
C LEU A 566 0.37 -17.80 10.36
N ASN A 567 0.46 -16.84 9.44
CA ASN A 567 -0.12 -16.97 8.11
C ASN A 567 0.42 -18.21 7.39
N LEU A 568 1.73 -18.47 7.48
CA LEU A 568 2.40 -19.61 6.85
C LEU A 568 2.00 -20.98 7.43
N LYS A 569 1.32 -21.01 8.58
CA LYS A 569 0.71 -22.23 9.16
C LYS A 569 -0.76 -22.41 8.77
N ASP A 570 -1.39 -21.37 8.25
CA ASP A 570 -2.82 -21.34 7.96
C ASP A 570 -3.10 -21.87 6.55
N ALA A 571 -3.92 -22.92 6.46
CA ALA A 571 -4.21 -23.57 5.19
C ALA A 571 -4.97 -22.66 4.20
N ASN A 572 -5.79 -21.73 4.69
CA ASN A 572 -6.51 -20.78 3.82
C ASN A 572 -5.54 -19.77 3.22
N TYR A 573 -4.52 -19.34 3.98
CA TYR A 573 -3.44 -18.52 3.42
C TYR A 573 -2.67 -19.25 2.33
N LEU A 574 -2.26 -20.49 2.57
CA LEU A 574 -1.52 -21.27 1.58
C LEU A 574 -2.33 -21.55 0.31
N ASP A 575 -3.64 -21.77 0.43
CA ASP A 575 -4.57 -21.85 -0.71
C ASP A 575 -4.59 -20.54 -1.53
N ARG A 576 -4.63 -19.39 -0.87
CA ARG A 576 -4.59 -18.07 -1.51
C ARG A 576 -3.25 -17.78 -2.18
N VAL A 577 -2.14 -18.13 -1.54
CA VAL A 577 -0.79 -18.02 -2.12
C VAL A 577 -0.71 -18.86 -3.39
N ALA A 578 -1.16 -20.12 -3.33
CA ALA A 578 -1.14 -21.01 -4.48
C ALA A 578 -2.00 -20.48 -5.63
N LEU A 579 -3.20 -19.95 -5.33
CA LEU A 579 -4.06 -19.31 -6.33
C LEU A 579 -3.38 -18.08 -6.95
N GLY A 580 -2.79 -17.20 -6.14
CA GLY A 580 -2.10 -16.00 -6.64
C GLY A 580 -0.92 -16.31 -7.56
N ILE A 581 -0.09 -17.30 -7.19
CA ILE A 581 1.00 -17.78 -8.05
C ILE A 581 0.44 -18.36 -9.36
N ALA A 582 -0.57 -19.22 -9.29
CA ALA A 582 -1.16 -19.85 -10.47
C ALA A 582 -1.83 -18.83 -11.41
N GLN A 583 -2.48 -17.79 -10.86
CA GLN A 583 -3.04 -16.68 -11.65
C GLN A 583 -1.95 -15.85 -12.33
N GLY A 584 -0.86 -15.54 -11.64
CA GLY A 584 0.28 -14.84 -12.25
C GLY A 584 0.94 -15.63 -13.38
N ILE A 585 1.08 -16.95 -13.21
CA ILE A 585 1.57 -17.85 -14.27
C ILE A 585 0.59 -17.88 -15.46
N ARG A 586 -0.71 -18.03 -15.19
CA ARG A 586 -1.75 -18.03 -16.23
C ARG A 586 -1.72 -16.72 -17.04
N GLU A 587 -1.65 -15.58 -16.36
CA GLU A 587 -1.59 -14.26 -17.00
C GLU A 587 -0.33 -14.11 -17.85
N ALA A 588 0.82 -14.59 -17.37
CA ALA A 588 2.07 -14.59 -18.14
C ALA A 588 1.98 -15.45 -19.43
N LEU A 589 1.38 -16.64 -19.34
CA LEU A 589 1.19 -17.52 -20.50
C LEU A 589 0.23 -16.90 -21.54
N VAL A 590 -0.89 -16.33 -21.09
CA VAL A 590 -1.91 -15.75 -21.98
C VAL A 590 -1.44 -14.44 -22.62
N SER A 591 -0.67 -13.62 -21.90
CA SER A 591 -0.11 -12.36 -22.42
C SER A 591 1.12 -12.54 -23.31
N GLY A 592 1.61 -13.77 -23.49
CA GLY A 592 2.76 -14.04 -24.35
C GLY A 592 4.12 -13.77 -23.70
N VAL A 593 4.19 -13.61 -22.37
CA VAL A 593 5.44 -13.57 -21.61
C VAL A 593 6.00 -14.99 -21.57
N THR A 594 6.58 -15.43 -22.68
CA THR A 594 7.09 -16.80 -22.87
C THR A 594 8.41 -16.76 -23.63
N ALA A 595 9.28 -17.75 -23.43
CA ALA A 595 10.56 -17.83 -24.15
C ALA A 595 10.41 -17.71 -25.70
N SER A 596 9.25 -18.11 -26.24
CA SER A 596 8.92 -18.05 -27.67
C SER A 596 8.67 -16.63 -28.21
N SER A 597 8.32 -15.64 -27.37
CA SER A 597 8.03 -14.28 -27.85
C SER A 597 9.29 -13.51 -28.29
N LEU A 598 10.46 -13.85 -27.74
CA LEU A 598 11.73 -13.25 -28.15
C LEU A 598 12.20 -13.69 -29.55
N LEU A 599 11.74 -14.85 -30.03
CA LEU A 599 12.10 -15.36 -31.36
C LEU A 599 11.24 -14.75 -32.48
N GLY A 600 10.05 -14.22 -32.16
CA GLY A 600 9.15 -13.60 -33.14
C GLY A 600 9.54 -12.18 -33.54
N ASP A 601 10.11 -11.40 -32.61
CA ASP A 601 10.48 -10.00 -32.85
C ASP A 601 11.88 -9.83 -33.46
N ALA A 602 12.74 -10.85 -33.41
CA ALA A 602 14.04 -10.85 -34.09
C ALA A 602 13.95 -11.20 -35.59
N ALA A 603 12.76 -11.51 -36.10
CA ALA A 603 12.49 -11.90 -37.49
C ALA A 603 11.65 -10.87 -38.26
N LYS A 604 11.49 -9.66 -37.73
CA LYS A 604 11.00 -8.46 -38.42
C LYS A 604 12.13 -7.44 -38.50
#